data_AF-A0A0M0SXM1-F1
#
_entry.id   AF-A0A0M0SXM1-F1
#
_cell.length_a   1.000
_cell.length_b   1.000
_cell.length_c   1.000
_cell.angle_alpha   90.00
_cell.angle_beta   90.00
_cell.angle_gamma   90.00
#
_symmetry.space_group_name_H-M   'P 1'
#
loop_
_entity.id
_entity.type
_entity.pdbx_description
1 polymer ?
#
loop_
_entity_poly.entity_id
_entity_poly.type
_entity_poly.pdbx_seq_one_letter_code
_entity_poly.pdbx_strand_id
1 'polypeptide(L)'
;MSQTGRASFFWKRYFYVFFPLFIFGVSHESYLVDNPLANLEDIGEFVFFFCLYLFNFAVLAALLTNLWWFFLPTKPAHSETDF
;
A
#
# COMPACT_ATOMS: atom_id res chain seq x y z
N MET A 1 -15.16 16.67 -9.76
CA MET A 1 -14.78 15.24 -9.84
C MET A 1 -15.92 14.41 -9.27
N SER A 2 -16.48 13.44 -10.01
CA SER A 2 -17.52 12.54 -9.47
C SER A 2 -16.97 11.74 -8.27
N GLN A 3 -17.84 11.25 -7.37
CA GLN A 3 -17.41 10.39 -6.27
C GLN A 3 -16.60 9.17 -6.77
N THR A 4 -17.01 8.59 -7.89
CA THR A 4 -16.34 7.46 -8.56
C THR A 4 -14.92 7.81 -9.04
N GLY A 5 -14.71 9.04 -9.53
CA GLY A 5 -13.38 9.50 -9.96
C GLY A 5 -12.38 9.67 -8.80
N ARG A 6 -12.85 10.12 -7.63
CA ARG A 6 -11.99 10.24 -6.44
C ARG A 6 -11.58 8.90 -5.87
N ALA A 7 -12.52 7.95 -5.78
CA ALA A 7 -12.24 6.60 -5.31
C ALA A 7 -11.23 5.88 -6.22
N SER A 8 -11.45 5.91 -7.54
CA SER A 8 -10.53 5.29 -8.51
C SER A 8 -9.11 5.87 -8.43
N PHE A 9 -9.01 7.19 -8.27
CA PHE A 9 -7.72 7.86 -8.13
C PHE A 9 -6.97 7.50 -6.84
N PHE A 10 -7.69 7.40 -5.71
CA PHE A 10 -7.13 6.93 -4.44
C PHE A 10 -6.58 5.51 -4.58
N TRP A 11 -7.39 4.57 -5.08
CA TRP A 11 -6.98 3.17 -5.22
C TRP A 11 -5.78 3.00 -6.14
N LYS A 12 -5.71 3.76 -7.24
CA LYS A 12 -4.55 3.74 -8.14
C LYS A 12 -3.25 4.11 -7.42
N ARG A 13 -3.27 5.17 -6.60
CA ARG A 13 -2.11 5.61 -5.82
C ARG A 13 -1.80 4.67 -4.66
N TYR A 14 -2.84 4.17 -3.98
CA TYR A 14 -2.73 3.19 -2.93
C TYR A 14 -1.96 1.96 -3.40
N PHE A 15 -2.37 1.34 -4.50
CA PHE A 15 -1.68 0.15 -5.03
C PHE A 15 -0.26 0.45 -5.49
N TYR A 16 -0.01 1.65 -6.04
CA TYR A 16 1.32 2.07 -6.44
C TYR A 16 2.29 2.19 -5.25
N VAL A 17 1.80 2.58 -4.08
CA VAL A 17 2.59 2.65 -2.84
C VAL A 17 2.65 1.28 -2.15
N PHE A 18 1.52 0.57 -2.10
CA PHE A 18 1.37 -0.70 -1.40
C PHE A 18 2.27 -1.80 -1.97
N PHE A 19 2.24 -2.05 -3.28
CA PHE A 19 2.96 -3.20 -3.86
C PHE A 19 4.48 -3.13 -3.64
N PRO A 20 5.18 -2.02 -3.92
CA PRO A 20 6.62 -1.93 -3.67
C PRO A 20 6.97 -2.09 -2.20
N LEU A 21 6.21 -1.44 -1.30
CA LEU A 21 6.43 -1.53 0.15
C LEU A 21 6.21 -2.96 0.66
N PHE A 22 5.12 -3.60 0.24
CA PHE A 22 4.78 -4.95 0.65
C PHE A 22 5.82 -5.96 0.15
N ILE A 23 6.20 -5.90 -1.13
CA ILE A 23 7.22 -6.79 -1.70
C ILE A 23 8.56 -6.60 -0.99
N PHE A 24 9.00 -5.35 -0.79
CA PHE A 24 10.24 -5.06 -0.09
C PHE A 24 10.21 -5.58 1.35
N GLY A 25 9.13 -5.30 2.08
CA GLY A 25 8.96 -5.75 3.46
C GLY A 25 8.96 -7.27 3.60
N VAL A 26 8.20 -7.97 2.76
CA VAL A 26 8.08 -9.44 2.81
C VAL A 26 9.36 -10.14 2.33
N SER A 27 10.09 -9.56 1.38
CA SER A 27 11.32 -10.18 0.82
C SER A 27 12.46 -10.35 1.82
N HIS A 28 12.38 -9.69 2.98
CA HIS A 28 13.37 -9.79 4.06
C HIS A 28 12.90 -10.62 5.26
N GLU A 29 11.70 -11.21 5.21
CA GLU A 29 11.15 -11.97 6.33
C GLU A 29 11.39 -13.47 6.18
N SER A 30 12.23 -14.01 7.07
CA SER A 30 12.53 -15.45 7.10
C SER A 30 11.28 -16.32 7.24
N TYR A 31 10.30 -15.93 8.05
CA TYR A 31 9.02 -16.67 8.19
C TYR A 31 8.20 -16.77 6.89
N LEU A 32 8.49 -15.92 5.90
CA LEU A 32 7.80 -15.90 4.61
C LEU A 32 8.66 -16.44 3.47
N VAL A 33 9.98 -16.35 3.59
CA VAL A 33 10.94 -16.72 2.54
C VAL A 33 11.56 -18.10 2.77
N ASP A 34 11.81 -18.49 4.03
CA ASP A 34 12.47 -19.75 4.37
C ASP A 34 11.43 -20.87 4.48
N ASN A 35 11.51 -21.80 3.53
CA ASN A 35 10.73 -23.05 3.40
C ASN A 35 9.45 -23.18 4.27
N PRO A 36 8.40 -22.38 4.01
CA PRO A 36 7.21 -22.27 4.87
C PRO A 36 6.27 -23.50 4.84
N LEU A 37 6.66 -24.56 4.13
CA LEU A 37 5.85 -25.75 3.87
C LEU A 37 6.51 -27.03 4.36
N ALA A 38 7.59 -26.94 5.15
CA ALA A 38 8.32 -28.11 5.64
C ALA A 38 7.50 -28.92 6.67
N ASN A 39 6.79 -28.26 7.57
CA ASN A 39 5.89 -28.87 8.55
C ASN A 39 4.55 -28.13 8.68
N LEU A 40 3.55 -28.78 9.30
CA LEU A 40 2.25 -28.16 9.59
C LEU A 40 2.35 -26.95 10.53
N GLU A 41 3.31 -26.97 11.45
CA GLU A 41 3.63 -25.86 12.35
C GLU A 41 4.10 -24.63 11.56
N ASP A 42 5.01 -24.84 10.59
CA ASP A 42 5.56 -23.79 9.72
C ASP A 42 4.48 -23.14 8.84
N ILE A 43 3.46 -23.89 8.42
CA ILE A 43 2.31 -23.33 7.67
C ILE A 43 1.50 -22.36 8.53
N GLY A 44 1.30 -22.69 9.81
CA GLY A 44 0.58 -21.83 10.74
C GLY A 44 1.31 -20.50 10.95
N GLU A 45 2.63 -20.57 11.16
CA GLU A 45 3.49 -19.39 11.28
C GLU A 45 3.48 -18.56 9.99
N PHE A 46 3.66 -19.19 8.83
CA PHE A 46 3.59 -18.52 7.54
C PHE A 46 2.28 -17.75 7.35
N VAL A 47 1.13 -18.40 7.58
CA VAL A 47 -0.18 -17.75 7.41
C VAL A 47 -0.35 -16.59 8.38
N PHE A 48 0.08 -16.76 9.63
CA PHE A 48 -0.01 -15.71 10.65
C PHE A 48 0.84 -14.49 10.27
N PHE A 49 2.12 -14.69 9.96
CA PHE A 49 3.04 -13.61 9.58
C PHE A 49 2.62 -12.97 8.25
N PHE A 50 2.15 -13.76 7.28
CA PHE A 50 1.68 -13.24 6.00
C PHE A 50 0.49 -12.30 6.21
N CYS A 51 -0.51 -12.72 6.98
CA CYS A 51 -1.68 -11.90 7.31
C CYS A 51 -1.28 -10.64 8.09
N LEU A 52 -0.36 -10.77 9.06
CA LEU A 52 0.11 -9.65 9.86
C LEU A 52 0.82 -8.61 8.99
N TYR A 53 1.72 -9.04 8.11
CA TYR A 53 2.45 -8.14 7.20
C TYR A 53 1.49 -7.51 6.19
N LEU A 54 0.57 -8.31 5.62
CA LEU A 54 -0.46 -7.81 4.71
C LEU A 54 -1.27 -6.68 5.36
N PHE A 55 -1.72 -6.87 6.59
CA PHE A 55 -2.49 -5.87 7.33
C PHE A 55 -1.65 -4.61 7.62
N ASN A 56 -0.43 -4.76 8.15
CA ASN A 56 0.42 -3.63 8.50
C ASN A 56 0.79 -2.78 7.28
N PHE A 57 1.20 -3.42 6.18
CA PHE A 57 1.53 -2.69 4.95
C PHE A 57 0.30 -2.08 4.28
N ALA A 58 -0.88 -2.71 4.38
CA ALA A 58 -2.12 -2.12 3.89
C ALA A 58 -2.47 -0.83 4.65
N VAL A 59 -2.41 -0.86 5.98
CA VAL A 59 -2.65 0.33 6.82
C VAL A 59 -1.61 1.41 6.54
N LEU A 60 -0.32 1.05 6.47
CA LEU A 60 0.75 1.99 6.18
C LEU A 60 0.59 2.64 4.80
N ALA A 61 0.30 1.87 3.76
CA ALA A 61 0.08 2.39 2.42
C ALA A 61 -1.15 3.31 2.35
N ALA A 62 -2.22 3.01 3.08
CA ALA A 62 -3.39 3.88 3.18
C ALA A 62 -3.05 5.21 3.85
N LEU A 63 -2.29 5.18 4.95
CA LEU A 63 -1.82 6.39 5.65
C LEU A 63 -0.92 7.23 4.74
N LEU A 64 0.06 6.63 4.08
CA LEU A 64 0.96 7.33 3.15
C LEU A 64 0.20 7.94 1.97
N THR A 65 -0.76 7.20 1.41
CA THR A 65 -1.62 7.69 0.31
C THR A 65 -2.47 8.88 0.77
N ASN A 66 -2.96 8.86 2.00
CA ASN A 66 -3.72 9.97 2.58
C ASN A 66 -2.82 11.18 2.88
N LEU A 67 -1.63 10.98 3.46
CA LEU A 67 -0.67 12.06 3.71
C LEU A 67 -0.18 12.71 2.41
N TRP A 68 0.05 11.91 1.36
CA TRP A 68 0.41 12.41 0.04
C TRP A 68 -0.62 13.42 -0.50
N TRP A 69 -1.90 13.22 -0.18
CA TRP A 69 -2.97 14.17 -0.53
C TRP A 69 -2.87 15.49 0.24
N PHE A 70 -2.42 15.45 1.49
CA PHE A 70 -2.26 16.64 2.33
C PHE A 70 -0.99 17.43 1.97
N PHE A 71 0.10 16.75 1.62
CA PHE A 71 1.40 17.39 1.39
C PHE A 71 1.66 17.82 -0.05
N LEU A 72 1.03 17.20 -1.06
CA LEU A 72 1.19 17.69 -2.42
C LEU A 72 0.23 18.85 -2.69
N PRO A 73 0.73 20.05 -3.01
CA PRO A 73 -0.13 21.12 -3.47
C PRO A 73 -0.80 20.66 -4.77
N THR A 74 -2.10 20.42 -4.72
CA THR A 74 -2.92 20.37 -5.92
C THR A 74 -2.90 21.77 -6.51
N LYS A 75 -1.98 22.06 -7.43
CA LYS A 75 -1.98 23.34 -8.15
C LYS A 75 -3.42 23.60 -8.62
N PRO A 76 -4.06 24.73 -8.26
CA PRO A 76 -5.33 25.08 -8.84
C PRO A 76 -5.12 25.21 -10.36
N ALA A 77 -5.85 24.42 -11.15
CA ALA A 77 -5.74 24.39 -12.60
C ALA A 77 -6.40 25.61 -13.27
N HIS A 78 -6.40 26.76 -12.61
CA HIS A 78 -6.96 28.02 -13.11
C HIS A 78 -6.13 29.19 -12.60
N SER A 79 -5.09 29.53 -13.37
CA SER A 79 -4.50 30.87 -13.40
C SER A 79 -3.83 31.16 -14.74
N GLU A 80 -4.43 30.66 -15.84
CA GLU A 80 -4.04 31.01 -17.21
C GLU A 80 -5.28 31.36 -18.02
N THR A 81 -6.04 32.33 -17.54
CA THR A 81 -6.85 33.23 -18.38
C THR A 81 -6.84 34.58 -17.70
N ASP A 82 -6.67 35.63 -18.50
CA ASP A 82 -6.82 37.05 -18.17
C ASP A 82 -5.52 37.77 -17.79
N PHE A 83 -4.67 38.04 -18.80
CA PHE A 83 -4.25 39.40 -19.17
C PHE A 83 -3.91 39.48 -20.66
#